data_AF-A0A4Q4TGX7-F1
#
_entry.id   AF-A0A4Q4TGX7-F1
#
_cell.length_a   1.000
_cell.length_b   1.000
_cell.length_c   1.000
_cell.angle_alpha   90.00
_cell.angle_beta   90.00
_cell.angle_gamma   90.00
#
_symmetry.space_group_name_H-M   'P 1'
#
loop_
_entity.id
_entity.type
_entity.pdbx_description
1 polymer ?
#
loop_
_entity_poly.entity_id
_entity_poly.type
_entity_poly.pdbx_seq_one_letter_code
_entity_poly.pdbx_strand_id
1 'polypeptide(L)'
;MPFGYASIALIVAAVFCLVELALTAYIASLYGGWRGWRISVPRVNFMIFNSVWSLLVLAYVGLSPLYFPRLSHKLVATGLNGATAIFWFAGSIALAVWGLGGVVGAAVAFGFFLWAIFTFVTVLGVLEARGTSSTVKTPSTAPATV
;
A
#
# COMPACT_ATOMS: atom_id res chain seq x y z
N MET A 1 -16.81 6.07 14.35
CA MET A 1 -16.69 6.57 12.97
C MET A 1 -15.23 7.00 12.71
N PRO A 2 -14.33 6.10 12.26
CA PRO A 2 -12.91 6.40 12.03
C PRO A 2 -12.58 6.83 10.58
N PHE A 3 -13.59 7.03 9.73
CA PHE A 3 -13.42 7.04 8.27
C PHE A 3 -12.68 8.26 7.68
N GLY A 4 -12.62 9.39 8.38
CA GLY A 4 -11.99 10.60 7.84
C GLY A 4 -10.48 10.45 7.62
N TYR A 5 -9.75 9.96 8.63
CA TYR A 5 -8.29 9.89 8.57
C TYR A 5 -7.78 8.82 7.59
N ALA A 6 -8.46 7.68 7.53
CA ALA A 6 -8.10 6.59 6.62
C ALA A 6 -8.31 6.98 5.15
N SER A 7 -9.42 7.66 4.83
CA SER A 7 -9.68 8.11 3.46
C SER A 7 -8.72 9.22 3.01
N ILE A 8 -8.37 10.16 3.90
CA ILE A 8 -7.33 11.16 3.63
C ILE A 8 -5.98 10.49 3.38
N ALA A 9 -5.59 9.50 4.20
CA ALA A 9 -4.33 8.76 4.03
C ALA A 9 -4.26 8.01 2.68
N LEU A 10 -5.38 7.45 2.22
CA LEU A 10 -5.46 6.78 0.92
C LEU A 10 -5.35 7.76 -0.26
N ILE A 11 -5.96 8.95 -0.15
CA ILE A 11 -5.83 10.01 -1.16
C ILE A 11 -4.38 10.48 -1.25
N VAL A 12 -3.72 10.69 -0.10
CA VAL A 12 -2.30 11.05 -0.06
C VAL A 12 -1.45 9.93 -0.66
N ALA A 13 -1.71 8.67 -0.31
CA ALA A 13 -1.01 7.53 -0.91
C ALA A 13 -1.19 7.46 -2.44
N ALA A 14 -2.38 7.79 -2.95
CA ALA A 14 -2.64 7.83 -4.39
C ALA A 14 -1.80 8.90 -5.11
N VAL A 15 -1.72 10.10 -4.53
CA VAL A 15 -0.90 11.19 -5.07
C VAL A 15 0.58 10.79 -5.05
N PHE A 16 1.06 10.22 -3.95
CA PHE A 16 2.43 9.75 -3.84
C PHE A 16 2.74 8.61 -4.85
N CYS A 17 1.81 7.69 -5.11
CA CYS A 17 1.98 6.65 -6.14
C CYS A 17 2.12 7.26 -7.54
N LEU A 18 1.37 8.32 -7.86
CA LEU A 18 1.50 9.02 -9.15
C LEU A 18 2.85 9.74 -9.27
N VAL A 19 3.34 10.32 -8.17
CA VAL A 19 4.67 10.95 -8.12
C VAL A 19 5.76 9.91 -8.38
N GLU A 20 5.69 8.74 -7.74
CA GLU A 20 6.64 7.64 -7.99
C GLU A 20 6.56 7.10 -9.42
N LEU A 21 5.36 6.94 -9.97
CA LEU A 21 5.18 6.53 -11.35
C LEU A 21 5.83 7.54 -12.31
N ALA A 22 5.68 8.84 -12.05
CA ALA A 22 6.31 9.90 -12.84
C ALA A 22 7.84 9.89 -12.71
N LEU A 23 8.39 9.75 -11.49
CA LEU A 23 9.85 9.68 -11.29
C LEU A 23 10.45 8.44 -11.95
N THR A 24 9.82 7.27 -11.79
CA THR A 24 10.31 6.01 -12.36
C THR A 24 10.18 6.00 -13.89
N ALA A 25 9.12 6.59 -14.45
CA ALA A 25 8.99 6.81 -15.89
C ALA A 25 10.04 7.78 -16.44
N TYR A 26 10.37 8.86 -15.70
CA TYR A 26 11.43 9.79 -16.08
C TYR A 26 12.81 9.11 -16.07
N ILE A 27 13.11 8.31 -15.04
CA ILE A 27 14.32 7.48 -15.00
C ILE A 27 14.33 6.53 -16.22
N ALA A 28 13.23 5.82 -16.49
CA ALA A 28 13.15 4.94 -17.67
C ALA A 28 13.40 5.69 -19.00
N SER A 29 12.90 6.92 -19.14
CA SER A 29 13.11 7.77 -20.32
C SER A 29 14.58 8.19 -20.47
N LEU A 30 15.26 8.58 -19.39
CA LEU A 30 16.68 8.95 -19.40
C LEU A 30 17.57 7.78 -19.84
N TYR A 31 17.33 6.59 -19.29
CA TYR A 31 18.11 5.39 -19.62
C TYR A 31 17.71 4.77 -20.97
N GLY A 32 16.48 5.00 -21.44
CA GLY A 32 16.00 4.58 -22.76
C GLY A 32 16.44 5.49 -23.91
N GLY A 33 16.62 6.79 -23.65
CA GLY A 33 16.98 7.80 -24.67
C GLY A 33 18.48 8.01 -24.85
N TRP A 34 19.30 7.89 -23.80
CA TRP A 34 20.71 8.31 -23.85
C TRP A 34 21.68 7.26 -24.42
N ARG A 35 21.33 5.96 -24.46
CA ARG A 35 22.31 4.90 -24.77
C ARG A 35 21.95 3.89 -25.85
N GLY A 36 20.84 4.04 -26.59
CA GLY A 36 20.47 3.16 -27.74
C GLY A 36 20.30 1.66 -27.44
N TRP A 37 20.70 1.23 -26.25
CA TRP A 37 20.59 -0.10 -25.70
C TRP A 37 19.41 -0.04 -24.74
N ARG A 38 18.33 -0.75 -25.09
CA ARG A 38 17.19 -0.98 -24.19
C ARG A 38 17.65 -1.86 -23.02
N ILE A 39 18.48 -1.32 -22.13
CA ILE A 39 18.81 -1.95 -20.85
C ILE A 39 17.56 -1.77 -20.00
N SER A 40 16.67 -2.77 -20.08
CA SER A 40 15.63 -2.97 -19.09
C SER A 40 16.31 -3.02 -17.73
N VAL A 41 16.14 -1.98 -16.90
CA VAL A 41 16.66 -1.96 -15.53
C VAL A 41 15.59 -2.66 -14.68
N PRO A 42 15.80 -3.91 -14.23
CA PRO A 42 14.73 -4.71 -13.62
C PRO A 42 14.11 -4.05 -12.38
N ARG A 43 14.92 -3.25 -11.67
CA ARG A 43 14.54 -2.45 -10.51
C ARG A 43 13.51 -1.36 -10.84
N VAL A 44 13.65 -0.68 -11.98
CA VAL A 44 12.73 0.38 -12.42
C VAL A 44 11.39 -0.23 -12.83
N ASN A 45 11.42 -1.36 -13.55
CA ASN A 45 10.20 -2.08 -13.92
C ASN A 45 9.43 -2.58 -12.69
N PHE A 46 10.14 -3.01 -11.64
CA PHE A 46 9.51 -3.39 -10.38
C PHE A 46 8.79 -2.20 -9.70
N MET A 47 9.38 -1.01 -9.71
CA MET A 47 8.71 0.18 -9.17
C MET A 47 7.52 0.66 -9.99
N ILE A 48 7.58 0.53 -11.33
CA ILE A 48 6.42 0.81 -12.20
C ILE A 48 5.28 -0.18 -11.89
N PHE A 49 5.61 -1.48 -11.81
CA PHE A 49 4.63 -2.50 -11.41
C PHE A 49 4.02 -2.16 -10.03
N ASN A 50 4.86 -1.82 -9.06
CA ASN A 50 4.41 -1.50 -7.71
C ASN A 50 3.48 -0.27 -7.68
N SER A 51 3.77 0.76 -8.49
CA SER A 51 2.93 1.94 -8.61
C SER A 51 1.56 1.62 -9.21
N VAL A 52 1.53 0.83 -10.30
CA VAL A 52 0.26 0.40 -10.94
C VAL A 52 -0.53 -0.51 -10.01
N TRP A 53 0.12 -1.47 -9.37
CA TRP A 53 -0.49 -2.35 -8.36
C TRP A 53 -1.12 -1.53 -7.22
N SER A 54 -0.40 -0.56 -6.69
CA SER A 54 -0.88 0.31 -5.62
C SER A 54 -2.11 1.11 -6.04
N LEU A 55 -2.16 1.61 -7.28
CA LEU A 55 -3.35 2.29 -7.81
C LEU A 55 -4.57 1.35 -7.88
N LEU A 56 -4.37 0.08 -8.28
CA LEU A 56 -5.44 -0.92 -8.28
C LEU A 56 -5.93 -1.26 -6.86
N VAL A 57 -5.00 -1.40 -5.91
CA VAL A 57 -5.33 -1.62 -4.49
C VAL A 57 -6.10 -0.43 -3.94
N LEU A 58 -5.67 0.80 -4.23
CA LEU A 58 -6.35 2.03 -3.81
C LEU A 58 -7.74 2.16 -4.45
N ALA A 59 -7.90 1.81 -5.72
CA ALA A 59 -9.20 1.76 -6.37
C ALA A 59 -10.13 0.74 -5.69
N TYR A 60 -9.62 -0.45 -5.35
CA TYR A 60 -10.38 -1.47 -4.63
C TYR A 60 -10.78 -1.03 -3.21
N VAL A 61 -9.82 -0.48 -2.45
CA VAL A 61 -10.03 -0.02 -1.07
C VAL A 61 -10.94 1.21 -1.03
N GLY A 62 -10.87 2.10 -2.03
CA GLY A 62 -11.72 3.28 -2.17
C GLY A 62 -13.15 2.97 -2.61
N LEU A 63 -13.34 2.00 -3.50
CA LEU A 63 -14.68 1.55 -3.93
C LEU A 63 -15.37 0.64 -2.88
N SER A 64 -14.60 -0.12 -2.11
CA SER A 64 -15.10 -1.04 -1.07
C SER A 64 -16.15 -0.42 -0.12
N PRO A 65 -15.91 0.74 0.54
CA PRO A 65 -16.90 1.35 1.43
C PRO A 65 -18.11 1.94 0.71
N LEU A 66 -18.02 2.18 -0.60
CA LEU A 66 -19.12 2.75 -1.39
C LEU A 66 -20.17 1.70 -1.79
N TYR A 67 -19.74 0.44 -2.01
CA TYR A 67 -20.60 -0.57 -2.63
C TYR A 67 -21.04 -1.71 -1.69
N PHE A 68 -20.24 -2.17 -0.72
CA PHE A 68 -20.61 -3.36 0.08
C PHE A 68 -20.08 -3.34 1.54
N PRO A 69 -20.89 -2.90 2.53
CA PRO A 69 -20.44 -2.68 3.91
C PRO A 69 -20.28 -3.96 4.77
N ARG A 70 -20.68 -5.14 4.29
CA ARG A 70 -20.92 -6.32 5.14
C ARG A 70 -19.73 -7.29 5.17
N LEU A 71 -18.80 -7.00 6.06
CA LEU A 71 -17.82 -7.86 6.75
C LEU A 71 -16.79 -8.72 5.97
N SER A 72 -16.95 -9.04 4.69
CA SER A 72 -16.01 -9.97 4.01
C SER A 72 -14.90 -9.29 3.20
N HIS A 73 -14.94 -7.96 3.02
CA HIS A 73 -13.95 -7.22 2.23
C HIS A 73 -12.84 -6.54 3.05
N LYS A 74 -13.03 -6.38 4.37
CA LYS A 74 -12.04 -5.70 5.22
C LYS A 74 -10.76 -6.52 5.38
N LEU A 75 -10.84 -7.83 5.54
CA LEU A 75 -9.66 -8.71 5.61
C LEU A 75 -8.88 -8.72 4.30
N VAL A 76 -9.58 -8.75 3.16
CA VAL A 76 -8.96 -8.67 1.84
C VAL A 76 -8.27 -7.33 1.62
N ALA A 77 -8.91 -6.22 2.00
CA ALA A 77 -8.31 -4.88 1.95
C ALA A 77 -7.05 -4.79 2.82
N THR A 78 -7.08 -5.33 4.05
CA THR A 78 -5.90 -5.40 4.92
C THR A 78 -4.77 -6.24 4.32
N GLY A 79 -5.10 -7.39 3.72
CA GLY A 79 -4.12 -8.24 3.03
C GLY A 79 -3.49 -7.55 1.81
N LEU A 80 -4.30 -6.87 0.99
CA LEU A 80 -3.83 -6.10 -0.17
C LEU A 80 -2.91 -4.94 0.26
N ASN A 81 -3.27 -4.20 1.30
CA ASN A 81 -2.43 -3.13 1.85
C ASN A 81 -1.11 -3.68 2.41
N GLY A 82 -1.14 -4.84 3.06
CA GLY A 82 0.06 -5.51 3.58
C GLY A 82 1.00 -5.97 2.47
N ALA A 83 0.47 -6.57 1.40
CA ALA A 83 1.26 -6.92 0.22
C ALA A 83 1.88 -5.68 -0.44
N THR A 84 1.11 -4.59 -0.52
CA THR A 84 1.56 -3.32 -1.08
C THR A 84 2.69 -2.71 -0.25
N ALA A 85 2.61 -2.77 1.09
CA ALA A 85 3.71 -2.38 1.96
C ALA A 85 4.97 -3.21 1.66
N ILE A 86 4.88 -4.53 1.58
CA ILE A 86 6.05 -5.39 1.28
C ILE A 86 6.69 -5.02 -0.07
N PHE A 87 5.87 -4.73 -1.09
CA PHE A 87 6.37 -4.31 -2.39
C PHE A 87 7.07 -2.94 -2.35
N TRP A 88 6.51 -1.95 -1.66
CA TRP A 88 7.17 -0.65 -1.47
C TRP A 88 8.48 -0.77 -0.71
N PHE A 89 8.54 -1.64 0.31
CA PHE A 89 9.78 -1.90 1.05
C PHE A 89 10.86 -2.49 0.16
N ALA A 90 10.54 -3.59 -0.53
CA ALA A 90 11.48 -4.29 -1.40
C ALA A 90 11.95 -3.40 -2.56
N GLY A 91 11.03 -2.64 -3.17
CA GLY A 91 11.34 -1.75 -4.28
C GLY A 91 12.25 -0.59 -3.88
N SER A 92 11.98 0.02 -2.72
CA SER A 92 12.77 1.15 -2.22
C SER A 92 14.20 0.75 -1.90
N ILE A 93 14.40 -0.43 -1.30
CA ILE A 93 15.74 -0.98 -1.05
C ILE A 93 16.45 -1.31 -2.38
N ALA A 94 15.74 -1.90 -3.35
CA ALA A 94 16.31 -2.23 -4.64
C ALA A 94 16.77 -0.98 -5.43
N LEU A 95 16.06 0.14 -5.32
CA LEU A 95 16.51 1.43 -5.85
C LEU A 95 17.66 2.03 -5.03
N ALA A 96 17.61 1.93 -3.70
CA ALA A 96 18.63 2.47 -2.81
C ALA A 96 20.02 1.85 -3.08
N VAL A 97 20.07 0.54 -3.29
CA VAL A 97 21.31 -0.18 -3.63
C VAL A 97 21.82 0.20 -5.03
N TRP A 98 20.94 0.59 -5.94
CA TRP A 98 21.32 0.97 -7.30
C TRP A 98 21.93 2.39 -7.38
N GLY A 99 21.45 3.32 -6.55
CA GLY A 99 22.07 4.63 -6.43
C GLY A 99 21.22 5.62 -5.63
N LEU A 100 21.87 6.47 -4.84
CA LEU A 100 21.22 7.46 -3.97
C LEU A 100 21.32 8.91 -4.49
N GLY A 101 21.82 9.10 -5.70
CA GLY A 101 22.05 10.44 -6.28
C GLY A 101 20.85 10.99 -7.04
N GLY A 102 20.61 12.31 -6.90
CA GLY A 102 19.63 13.06 -7.68
C GLY A 102 18.20 12.48 -7.62
N VAL A 103 17.59 12.29 -8.79
CA VAL A 103 16.19 11.82 -8.91
C VAL A 103 16.01 10.41 -8.34
N VAL A 104 17.04 9.55 -8.38
CA VAL A 104 16.95 8.19 -7.82
C VAL A 104 16.86 8.22 -6.30
N GLY A 105 17.64 9.09 -5.65
CA GLY A 105 17.56 9.28 -4.20
C GLY A 105 16.21 9.83 -3.75
N ALA A 106 15.62 10.75 -4.53
CA ALA A 106 14.27 11.23 -4.28
C ALA A 106 13.23 10.10 -4.38
N ALA A 107 13.29 9.26 -5.42
CA ALA A 107 12.40 8.10 -5.58
C ALA A 107 12.55 7.07 -4.44
N VAL A 108 13.75 6.89 -3.91
CA VAL A 108 13.95 6.02 -2.74
C VAL A 108 13.24 6.60 -1.51
N ALA A 109 13.38 7.91 -1.26
CA ALA A 109 12.75 8.57 -0.11
C ALA A 109 11.22 8.54 -0.19
N PHE A 110 10.65 8.90 -1.35
CA PHE A 110 9.21 8.85 -1.60
C PHE A 110 8.66 7.42 -1.52
N GLY A 111 9.39 6.41 -2.03
CA GLY A 111 9.07 5.01 -1.85
C GLY A 111 9.01 4.56 -0.38
N PHE A 112 9.92 5.02 0.48
CA PHE A 112 9.87 4.73 1.92
C PHE A 112 8.71 5.43 2.64
N PHE A 113 8.32 6.63 2.23
CA PHE A 113 7.12 7.28 2.77
C PHE A 113 5.85 6.50 2.42
N LEU A 114 5.75 6.00 1.18
CA LEU A 114 4.65 5.13 0.76
C LEU A 114 4.62 3.83 1.58
N TRP A 115 5.78 3.20 1.78
CA TRP A 115 5.89 2.03 2.65
C TRP A 115 5.34 2.31 4.06
N ALA A 116 5.73 3.43 4.67
CA ALA A 116 5.29 3.77 6.02
C ALA A 116 3.76 3.97 6.09
N ILE A 117 3.18 4.66 5.10
CA ILE A 117 1.72 4.88 5.02
C ILE A 117 0.99 3.54 4.87
N PHE A 118 1.38 2.70 3.91
CA PHE A 118 0.73 1.40 3.69
C PHE A 118 0.90 0.46 4.90
N THR A 119 2.06 0.49 5.56
CA THR A 119 2.28 -0.26 6.79
C THR A 119 1.36 0.22 7.90
N PHE A 120 1.25 1.54 8.11
CA PHE A 120 0.35 2.11 9.12
C PHE A 120 -1.11 1.73 8.88
N VAL A 121 -1.59 1.84 7.63
CA VAL A 121 -2.95 1.44 7.26
C VAL A 121 -3.18 -0.06 7.47
N THR A 122 -2.19 -0.88 7.13
CA THR A 122 -2.26 -2.35 7.35
C THR A 122 -2.35 -2.67 8.84
N VAL A 123 -1.53 -2.04 9.68
CA VAL A 123 -1.55 -2.24 11.14
C VAL A 123 -2.90 -1.84 11.72
N LEU A 124 -3.46 -0.69 11.33
CA LEU A 124 -4.81 -0.29 11.73
C LEU A 124 -5.85 -1.33 11.30
N GLY A 125 -5.78 -1.82 10.06
CA GLY A 125 -6.67 -2.87 9.56
C GLY A 125 -6.58 -4.17 10.37
N VAL A 126 -5.37 -4.57 10.80
CA VAL A 126 -5.15 -5.75 11.66
C VAL A 126 -5.71 -5.51 13.07
N LEU A 127 -5.49 -4.33 13.65
CA LEU A 127 -5.99 -3.98 14.98
C LEU A 127 -7.52 -3.95 15.01
N GLU A 128 -8.17 -3.39 13.99
CA GLU A 128 -9.64 -3.43 13.84
C GLU A 128 -10.15 -4.87 13.75
N ALA A 129 -9.48 -5.74 12.98
CA ALA A 129 -9.84 -7.15 12.86
C ALA A 129 -9.72 -7.89 14.21
N ARG A 130 -8.68 -7.59 15.00
CA ARG A 130 -8.46 -8.19 16.33
C ARG A 130 -9.45 -7.67 17.39
N GLY A 131 -9.79 -6.38 17.36
CA GLY A 131 -10.76 -5.79 18.29
C GLY A 131 -12.16 -6.39 18.14
N THR A 132 -12.56 -6.70 16.90
CA THR A 132 -13.86 -7.31 16.60
C THR A 132 -14.00 -8.72 17.18
N SER A 133 -12.90 -9.49 17.30
CA SER A 133 -12.90 -10.82 17.92
C SER A 133 -13.04 -10.82 19.45
N SER A 134 -12.84 -9.68 20.12
CA SER A 134 -12.89 -9.61 21.59
C SER A 134 -14.31 -9.43 22.17
N THR A 135 -15.32 -9.17 21.33
CA THR A 135 -16.73 -9.02 21.74
C THR A 135 -17.53 -10.32 21.58
N VAL A 136 -16.91 -11.46 21.84
CA VAL A 136 -17.62 -12.75 22.02
C VAL A 136 -17.19 -13.37 23.35
N LYS A 137 -17.69 -12.79 24.45
CA LYS A 137 -17.80 -13.44 25.77
C LYS A 137 -19.12 -13.05 26.43
N THR A 138 -20.12 -13.90 26.15
CA THR A 138 -21.21 -14.49 26.98
C THR A 138 -21.88 -13.70 28.12
N PRO A 139 -23.17 -14.00 28.37
CA PRO A 139 -23.55 -14.43 29.72
C PRO A 139 -24.03 -15.89 29.74
N SER A 140 -23.37 -16.68 30.58
CA SER A 140 -23.96 -17.88 31.18
C SER A 140 -25.02 -17.42 32.19
N THR A 141 -26.22 -17.98 32.12
CA THR A 141 -27.11 -18.12 33.28
C THR A 141 -27.64 -19.54 33.36
N ALA A 142 -27.49 -20.10 34.56
CA ALA A 142 -27.50 -21.48 34.99
C ALA A 142 -28.94 -22.09 35.14
N PRO A 143 -29.11 -23.35 35.63
CA PRO A 143 -30.26 -24.20 35.36
C PRO A 143 -31.48 -23.91 36.26
N ALA A 144 -32.68 -24.18 35.77
CA ALA A 144 -33.89 -24.25 36.60
C ALA A 144 -34.31 -25.72 36.78
N THR A 145 -33.95 -26.27 37.94
CA THR A 145 -34.67 -27.36 38.60
C THR A 145 -35.96 -26.78 39.19
N VAL A 146 -37.15 -27.25 38.77
CA VAL A 146 -38.20 -27.95 39.57
C VAL A 146 -39.19 -28.58 38.59
#